data_AF-A0A7S2CT62-F1
#
_entry.id   AF-A0A7S2CT62-F1
#
_cell.length_a   1.000
_cell.length_b   1.000
_cell.length_c   1.000
_cell.angle_alpha   90.00
_cell.angle_beta   90.00
_cell.angle_gamma   90.00
#
_symmetry.space_group_name_H-M   'P 1'
#
loop_
_entity.id
_entity.type
_entity.pdbx_description
1 polymer ?
#
loop_
_entity_poly.entity_id
_entity_poly.type
_entity_poly.pdbx_seq_one_letter_code
_entity_poly.pdbx_strand_id
1 'polypeptide(L)'
;FAAHDDSSVFGKLCHANLRQFPEQRVWRIFSNQYFLPLLLLNQHHAVQVETMAMPLGTGRPLSLWTPAIRSLWVPRPGLLAALEHFLEHWHLRGVPFVSMHMRTKIAPGTKRKDQAVNCARARLVANNASHLFLATMYSDNRRELAQALRESGHTVVWYGATLEAQSQSQAGSDLALADMWLMGRSKEVLLN
;
A
#
# COMPACT_ATOMS: atom_id res chain seq x y z
N PHE A 1 10.82 17.38 2.97
CA PHE A 1 11.96 17.86 2.17
C PHE A 1 12.23 16.84 1.09
N ALA A 2 11.90 17.17 -0.16
CA ALA A 2 12.46 16.44 -1.29
C ALA A 2 13.95 16.79 -1.29
N ALA A 3 14.83 15.82 -1.08
CA ALA A 3 16.21 15.97 -1.52
C ALA A 3 16.17 15.91 -3.04
N HIS A 4 15.81 17.04 -3.66
CA HIS A 4 16.28 17.31 -5.01
C HIS A 4 17.77 17.43 -4.84
N ASP A 5 18.50 16.40 -5.24
CA ASP A 5 19.90 16.60 -5.54
C ASP A 5 19.93 17.69 -6.62
N ASP A 6 20.44 18.87 -6.25
CA ASP A 6 20.58 20.07 -7.10
C ASP A 6 21.46 19.81 -8.33
N SER A 7 22.00 18.58 -8.47
CA SER A 7 22.59 18.06 -9.69
C SER A 7 21.58 17.89 -10.84
N SER A 8 20.28 17.81 -10.54
CA SER A 8 19.24 17.71 -11.57
C SER A 8 18.74 19.10 -11.97
N VAL A 9 19.01 19.49 -13.22
CA VAL A 9 18.55 20.74 -13.89
C VAL A 9 17.01 20.83 -14.00
N PHE A 10 16.26 19.96 -13.31
CA PHE A 10 14.82 19.79 -13.39
C PHE A 10 14.05 21.07 -13.03
N GLY A 11 14.49 21.80 -12.00
CA GLY A 11 13.87 23.08 -11.62
C GLY A 11 13.90 24.14 -12.74
N LYS A 12 14.96 24.16 -13.55
CA LYS A 12 15.08 25.06 -14.73
C LYS A 12 14.24 24.57 -15.92
N LEU A 13 13.83 23.30 -15.93
CA LEU A 13 13.02 22.68 -16.98
C LEU A 13 11.51 22.75 -16.69
N CYS A 14 11.09 22.97 -15.43
CA CYS A 14 9.68 23.10 -15.05
C CYS A 14 8.92 24.23 -15.78
N HIS A 15 9.65 25.25 -16.28
CA HIS A 15 9.10 26.35 -17.07
C HIS A 15 9.53 26.32 -18.55
N ALA A 16 10.40 25.39 -18.92
CA ALA A 16 10.92 25.30 -20.26
C ALA A 16 9.96 24.47 -21.12
N ASN A 17 9.65 24.92 -22.34
CA ASN A 17 8.93 24.11 -23.29
C ASN A 17 9.81 22.89 -23.64
N LEU A 18 9.53 21.73 -23.04
CA LEU A 18 10.33 20.51 -23.20
C LEU A 18 10.49 20.09 -24.67
N ARG A 19 9.64 20.58 -25.58
CA ARG A 19 9.71 20.39 -27.04
C ARG A 19 10.80 21.21 -27.73
N GLN A 20 11.36 22.23 -27.08
CA GLN A 20 12.47 23.04 -27.60
C GLN A 20 13.84 22.39 -27.37
N PHE A 21 13.88 21.29 -26.63
CA PHE A 21 15.10 20.53 -26.38
C PHE A 21 15.24 19.40 -27.41
N PRO A 22 16.46 19.07 -27.85
CA PRO A 22 16.69 18.09 -28.92
C PRO A 22 16.11 16.70 -28.59
N GLU A 23 15.52 16.04 -29.60
CA GLU A 23 14.69 14.83 -29.51
C GLU A 23 15.38 13.59 -28.89
N GLN A 24 16.71 13.58 -28.86
CA GLN A 24 17.49 12.43 -28.40
C GLN A 24 17.99 12.64 -26.97
N ARG A 25 17.22 12.20 -25.96
CA ARG A 25 17.75 12.03 -24.60
C ARG A 25 17.23 10.77 -23.92
N VAL A 26 18.16 10.09 -23.24
CA VAL A 26 17.88 9.14 -22.17
C VAL A 26 17.65 9.93 -20.88
N TRP A 27 16.45 9.85 -20.32
CA TRP A 27 16.14 10.46 -19.03
C TRP A 27 16.43 9.49 -17.89
N ARG A 28 17.28 9.89 -16.94
CA ARG A 28 17.47 9.17 -15.67
C ARG A 28 16.71 9.91 -14.59
N ILE A 29 15.70 9.26 -14.02
CA ILE A 29 14.82 9.85 -13.01
C ILE A 29 15.12 9.17 -11.66
N PHE A 30 15.54 9.96 -10.68
CA PHE A 30 15.67 9.54 -9.29
C PHE A 30 14.54 10.20 -8.50
N SER A 31 13.59 9.40 -8.01
CA SER A 31 12.47 9.89 -7.21
C SER A 31 12.03 8.85 -6.20
N ASN A 32 11.73 9.29 -4.99
CA ASN A 32 11.07 8.52 -3.94
C ASN A 32 9.68 9.07 -3.61
N GLN A 33 9.14 9.95 -4.47
CA GLN A 33 7.87 10.65 -4.24
C GLN A 33 6.80 10.23 -5.23
N TYR A 34 5.55 10.23 -4.76
CA TYR A 34 4.39 10.15 -5.63
C TYR A 34 4.11 11.53 -6.24
N PHE A 35 4.68 11.81 -7.42
CA PHE A 35 4.60 13.11 -8.10
C PHE A 35 3.47 13.22 -9.13
N LEU A 36 2.64 12.18 -9.29
CA LEU A 36 1.53 12.19 -10.25
C LEU A 36 0.56 13.39 -10.07
N PRO A 37 0.22 13.84 -8.85
CA PRO A 37 -0.62 15.03 -8.69
C PRO A 37 0.00 16.31 -9.27
N LEU A 38 1.33 16.41 -9.29
CA LEU A 38 2.03 17.56 -9.87
C LEU A 38 1.96 17.55 -11.40
N LEU A 39 1.84 16.37 -12.03
CA LEU A 39 1.65 16.27 -13.48
C LEU A 39 0.30 16.84 -13.92
N LEU A 40 -0.73 16.76 -13.07
CA LEU A 40 -2.06 17.34 -13.33
C LEU A 40 -2.04 18.88 -13.37
N LEU A 41 -1.04 19.52 -12.77
CA LEU A 41 -0.89 20.98 -12.81
C LEU A 41 -0.41 21.47 -14.17
N ASN A 42 0.11 20.58 -15.03
CA ASN A 42 0.49 20.91 -16.40
C ASN A 42 -0.71 20.67 -17.33
N GLN A 43 -1.22 21.73 -17.95
CA GLN A 43 -2.41 21.69 -18.81
C GLN A 43 -2.31 20.68 -19.97
N HIS A 44 -1.10 20.45 -20.51
CA HIS A 44 -0.92 19.47 -21.58
C HIS A 44 -1.03 18.02 -21.08
N HIS A 45 -0.55 17.74 -19.87
CA HIS A 45 -0.62 16.41 -19.27
C HIS A 45 -2.00 16.14 -18.65
N ALA A 46 -2.66 17.15 -18.10
CA ALA A 46 -3.98 17.04 -17.48
C ALA A 46 -5.00 16.41 -18.45
N VAL A 47 -5.08 16.92 -19.68
CA VAL A 47 -6.00 16.39 -20.72
C VAL A 47 -5.71 14.92 -21.03
N GLN A 48 -4.44 14.54 -21.12
CA GLN A 48 -4.04 13.15 -21.39
C GLN A 48 -4.38 12.24 -20.21
N VAL A 49 -4.12 12.69 -18.98
CA VAL A 49 -4.47 11.95 -17.76
C VAL A 49 -5.97 11.77 -17.61
N GLU A 50 -6.76 12.81 -17.85
CA GLU A 50 -8.22 12.74 -17.85
C GLU A 50 -8.73 11.77 -18.94
N THR A 51 -8.16 11.82 -20.14
CA THR A 51 -8.47 10.88 -21.23
C THR A 51 -8.13 9.44 -20.84
N MET A 52 -7.01 9.20 -20.15
CA MET A 52 -6.66 7.87 -19.63
C MET A 52 -7.58 7.41 -18.50
N ALA A 53 -8.14 8.34 -17.73
CA ALA A 53 -9.08 8.06 -16.65
C ALA A 53 -10.49 7.71 -17.16
N MET A 54 -10.90 8.23 -18.33
CA MET A 54 -12.25 8.05 -18.88
C MET A 54 -12.67 6.58 -19.12
N PRO A 55 -11.84 5.71 -19.75
CA PRO A 55 -12.19 4.30 -19.97
C PRO A 55 -12.34 3.48 -18.68
N LEU A 56 -11.84 4.00 -17.56
CA LEU A 56 -11.90 3.35 -16.25
C LEU A 56 -13.24 3.57 -15.54
N GLY A 57 -14.15 4.35 -16.13
CA GLY A 57 -15.60 4.18 -15.97
C GLY A 57 -16.24 4.74 -14.69
N THR A 58 -15.73 5.80 -14.06
CA THR A 58 -16.29 6.23 -12.75
C THR A 58 -16.86 7.63 -12.65
N GLY A 59 -16.73 8.50 -13.66
CA GLY A 59 -17.30 9.86 -13.61
C GLY A 59 -16.86 10.71 -12.40
N ARG A 60 -15.78 10.31 -11.71
CA ARG A 60 -15.18 10.96 -10.54
C ARG A 60 -13.68 11.08 -10.80
N PRO A 61 -12.97 12.04 -10.20
CA PRO A 61 -11.52 12.14 -10.31
C PRO A 61 -10.89 10.86 -9.77
N LEU A 62 -10.59 9.91 -10.65
CA LEU A 62 -9.95 8.67 -10.31
C LEU A 62 -8.48 8.88 -10.12
N SER A 63 -7.97 8.29 -9.05
CA SER A 63 -6.57 7.98 -8.95
C SER A 63 -6.16 7.05 -10.10
N LEU A 64 -5.42 7.56 -11.09
CA LEU A 64 -4.74 6.73 -12.10
C LEU A 64 -3.72 5.78 -11.45
N TRP A 65 -3.39 5.98 -10.17
CA TRP A 65 -2.48 5.14 -9.41
C TRP A 65 -2.95 3.69 -9.30
N THR A 66 -4.23 3.47 -8.99
CA THR A 66 -4.78 2.12 -8.80
C THR A 66 -4.66 1.24 -10.05
N PRO A 67 -5.11 1.67 -11.25
CA PRO A 67 -4.94 0.89 -12.47
C PRO A 67 -3.46 0.78 -12.87
N ALA A 68 -2.65 1.84 -12.71
CA ALA A 68 -1.23 1.79 -13.03
C ALA A 68 -0.47 0.79 -12.14
N ILE A 69 -0.68 0.81 -10.82
CA ILE A 69 -0.11 -0.18 -9.90
C ILE A 69 -0.56 -1.58 -10.27
N ARG A 70 -1.84 -1.81 -10.55
CA ARG A 70 -2.33 -3.17 -10.88
C ARG A 70 -1.65 -3.75 -12.12
N SER A 71 -1.33 -2.91 -13.11
CA SER A 71 -0.63 -3.33 -14.32
C SER A 71 0.88 -3.49 -14.12
N LEU A 72 1.50 -2.66 -13.28
CA LEU A 72 2.95 -2.63 -13.10
C LEU A 72 3.44 -3.58 -11.99
N TRP A 73 2.65 -3.76 -10.94
CA TRP A 73 3.04 -4.45 -9.71
C TRP A 73 2.31 -5.78 -9.60
N VAL A 74 2.67 -6.70 -10.49
CA VAL A 74 2.22 -8.09 -10.44
C VAL A 74 3.27 -8.91 -9.66
N PRO A 75 2.92 -9.57 -8.54
CA PRO A 75 3.86 -10.42 -7.83
C PRO A 75 4.42 -11.51 -8.75
N ARG A 76 5.69 -11.88 -8.54
CA ARG A 76 6.32 -13.00 -9.26
C ARG A 76 5.48 -14.27 -9.07
N PRO A 77 5.41 -15.18 -10.06
CA PRO A 77 4.52 -16.35 -10.00
C PRO A 77 4.66 -17.18 -8.71
N GLY A 78 5.89 -17.38 -8.21
CA GLY A 78 6.11 -18.10 -6.94
C GLY A 78 5.54 -17.39 -5.72
N LEU A 79 5.69 -16.06 -5.63
CA LEU A 79 5.09 -15.26 -4.55
C LEU A 79 3.57 -15.23 -4.67
N LEU A 80 3.04 -15.13 -5.89
CA LEU A 80 1.61 -15.18 -6.15
C LEU A 80 1.00 -16.51 -5.69
N ALA A 81 1.64 -17.64 -6.00
CA ALA A 81 1.19 -18.96 -5.55
C ALA A 81 1.19 -19.08 -4.02
N ALA A 82 2.23 -18.57 -3.35
CA ALA A 82 2.30 -18.55 -1.89
C ALA A 82 1.21 -17.66 -1.26
N LEU A 83 0.90 -16.52 -1.88
CA LEU A 83 -0.16 -15.62 -1.46
C LEU A 83 -1.55 -16.24 -1.64
N GLU A 84 -1.81 -16.93 -2.75
CA GLU A 84 -3.06 -17.67 -2.95
C GLU A 84 -3.20 -18.81 -1.93
N HIS A 85 -2.13 -19.55 -1.65
CA HIS A 85 -2.15 -20.59 -0.62
C HIS A 85 -2.44 -20.01 0.78
N PHE A 86 -1.89 -18.83 1.09
CA PHE A 86 -2.21 -18.13 2.34
C PHE A 86 -3.71 -17.79 2.43
N LEU A 87 -4.30 -17.26 1.36
CA LEU A 87 -5.74 -16.96 1.32
C LEU A 87 -6.59 -18.23 1.49
N GLU A 88 -6.18 -19.35 0.89
CA GLU A 88 -6.87 -20.63 1.04
C GLU A 88 -6.77 -21.18 2.46
N HIS A 89 -5.57 -21.20 3.04
CA HIS A 89 -5.30 -21.69 4.40
C HIS A 89 -6.14 -20.97 5.46
N TRP A 90 -6.31 -19.66 5.32
CA TRP A 90 -7.10 -18.84 6.24
C TRP A 90 -8.56 -18.64 5.80
N HIS A 91 -9.03 -19.34 4.76
CA HIS A 91 -10.37 -19.21 4.20
C HIS A 91 -10.76 -17.76 3.86
N LEU A 92 -9.81 -16.95 3.41
CA LEU A 92 -10.02 -15.56 3.02
C LEU A 92 -10.47 -15.42 1.56
N ARG A 93 -10.46 -16.52 0.79
CA ARG A 93 -10.88 -16.50 -0.61
C ARG A 93 -12.39 -16.25 -0.72
N GLY A 94 -12.76 -15.08 -1.24
CA GLY A 94 -14.16 -14.67 -1.38
C GLY A 94 -14.83 -14.25 -0.08
N VAL A 95 -14.11 -14.26 1.05
CA VAL A 95 -14.62 -13.86 2.36
C VAL A 95 -14.17 -12.43 2.67
N PRO A 96 -15.06 -11.55 3.16
CA PRO A 96 -14.67 -10.20 3.55
C PRO A 96 -13.71 -10.24 4.76
N PHE A 97 -12.59 -9.55 4.62
CA PHE A 97 -11.66 -9.28 5.71
C PHE A 97 -11.26 -7.81 5.71
N VAL A 98 -10.82 -7.32 6.86
CA VAL A 98 -10.28 -5.96 7.03
C VAL A 98 -8.76 -6.08 7.14
N SER A 99 -8.03 -5.08 6.64
CA SER A 99 -6.60 -4.99 6.82
C SER A 99 -6.22 -3.85 7.73
N MET A 100 -5.15 -4.02 8.50
CA MET A 100 -4.53 -2.95 9.26
C MET A 100 -3.02 -2.94 9.00
N HIS A 101 -2.51 -1.76 8.65
CA HIS A 101 -1.09 -1.51 8.55
C HIS A 101 -0.62 -0.72 9.77
N MET A 102 0.32 -1.29 10.52
CA MET A 102 0.88 -0.66 11.72
C MET A 102 2.36 -0.39 11.54
N ARG A 103 2.69 0.91 11.41
CA ARG A 103 4.07 1.36 11.19
C ARG A 103 4.86 1.56 12.48
N THR A 104 4.17 1.65 13.61
CA THR A 104 4.80 1.88 14.92
C THR A 104 4.56 0.72 15.85
N LYS A 105 5.52 0.49 16.75
CA LYS A 105 5.36 -0.47 17.85
C LYS A 105 4.37 0.10 18.84
N ILE A 106 3.34 -0.67 19.17
CA ILE A 106 2.41 -0.34 20.24
C ILE A 106 2.91 -0.97 21.53
N ALA A 107 3.15 -0.13 22.54
CA ALA A 107 3.47 -0.63 23.87
C ALA A 107 2.22 -1.21 24.55
N PRO A 108 2.34 -2.33 25.29
CA PRO A 108 1.26 -2.89 26.08
C PRO A 108 0.65 -1.86 27.05
N GLY A 109 -0.66 -1.92 27.25
CA GLY A 109 -1.38 -1.06 28.21
C GLY A 109 -1.45 0.43 27.83
N THR A 110 -1.14 0.80 26.59
CA THR A 110 -1.24 2.19 26.14
C THR A 110 -2.60 2.52 25.54
N LYS A 111 -3.05 3.77 25.69
CA LYS A 111 -4.26 4.29 25.01
C LYS A 111 -4.26 4.05 23.51
N ARG A 112 -3.08 4.05 22.86
CA ARG A 112 -2.93 3.76 21.43
C ARG A 112 -3.28 2.30 21.10
N LYS A 113 -2.94 1.35 21.98
CA LYS A 113 -3.37 -0.05 21.85
C LYS A 113 -4.88 -0.14 21.86
N ASP A 114 -5.52 0.45 22.85
CA ASP A 114 -6.97 0.38 23.01
C ASP A 114 -7.69 1.03 21.83
N GLN A 115 -7.17 2.16 21.33
CA GLN A 115 -7.67 2.80 20.11
C GLN A 115 -7.54 1.89 18.88
N ALA A 116 -6.38 1.25 18.68
CA ALA A 116 -6.16 0.33 17.55
C ALA A 116 -7.11 -0.87 17.62
N VAL A 117 -7.26 -1.49 18.80
CA VAL A 117 -8.15 -2.65 19.02
C VAL A 117 -9.61 -2.27 18.82
N ASN A 118 -10.06 -1.16 19.41
CA ASN A 118 -11.45 -0.71 19.29
C ASN A 118 -11.77 -0.30 17.84
N CYS A 119 -10.82 0.35 17.15
CA CYS A 119 -10.95 0.64 15.73
C CYS A 119 -11.06 -0.65 14.91
N ALA A 120 -10.14 -1.60 15.08
CA ALA A 120 -10.20 -2.89 14.39
C ALA A 120 -11.54 -3.60 14.60
N ARG A 121 -12.00 -3.70 15.85
CA ARG A 121 -13.28 -4.35 16.19
C ARG A 121 -14.46 -3.65 15.51
N ALA A 122 -14.55 -2.33 15.61
CA ALA A 122 -15.63 -1.56 15.00
C ALA A 122 -15.66 -1.75 13.47
N ARG A 123 -14.50 -1.77 12.81
CA ARG A 123 -14.42 -1.93 11.35
C ARG A 123 -14.66 -3.37 10.90
N LEU A 124 -14.25 -4.37 11.67
CA LEU A 124 -14.59 -5.78 11.43
C LEU A 124 -16.11 -5.98 11.45
N VAL A 125 -16.79 -5.46 12.48
CA VAL A 125 -18.26 -5.51 12.57
C VAL A 125 -18.92 -4.75 11.42
N ALA A 126 -18.49 -3.52 11.13
CA ALA A 126 -19.06 -2.70 10.06
C ALA A 126 -18.93 -3.35 8.66
N ASN A 127 -17.90 -4.17 8.44
CA ASN A 127 -17.67 -4.85 7.16
C ASN A 127 -18.17 -6.31 7.16
N ASN A 128 -18.85 -6.77 8.23
CA ASN A 128 -19.23 -8.17 8.42
C ASN A 128 -18.04 -9.14 8.19
N ALA A 129 -16.88 -8.78 8.75
CA ALA A 129 -15.62 -9.49 8.59
C ALA A 129 -15.22 -10.18 9.91
N SER A 130 -14.80 -11.44 9.82
CA SER A 130 -14.27 -12.21 10.97
C SER A 130 -12.76 -12.13 11.11
N HIS A 131 -12.06 -11.74 10.04
CA HIS A 131 -10.60 -11.73 9.97
C HIS A 131 -10.02 -10.33 9.82
N LEU A 132 -8.98 -10.05 10.60
CA LEU A 132 -8.10 -8.90 10.45
C LEU A 132 -6.74 -9.36 9.89
N PHE A 133 -6.41 -8.94 8.69
CA PHE A 133 -5.04 -9.07 8.17
C PHE A 133 -4.17 -7.94 8.73
N LEU A 134 -3.08 -8.29 9.39
CA LEU A 134 -2.18 -7.34 10.05
C LEU A 134 -0.82 -7.27 9.34
N ALA A 135 -0.57 -6.16 8.67
CA ALA A 135 0.73 -5.81 8.11
C ALA A 135 1.53 -4.99 9.13
N THR A 136 2.60 -5.57 9.67
CA THR A 136 3.47 -4.88 10.63
C THR A 136 4.85 -5.52 10.69
N MET A 137 5.85 -4.68 10.94
CA MET A 137 7.21 -5.13 11.18
C MET A 137 7.41 -5.66 12.60
N TYR A 138 6.51 -5.38 13.54
CA TYR A 138 6.70 -5.65 14.97
C TYR A 138 5.91 -6.89 15.43
N SER A 139 6.61 -7.89 15.95
CA SER A 139 6.04 -9.15 16.43
C SER A 139 5.11 -8.95 17.62
N ASP A 140 5.46 -8.04 18.52
CA ASP A 140 4.64 -7.66 19.66
C ASP A 140 3.25 -7.17 19.21
N ASN A 141 3.16 -6.36 18.14
CA ASN A 141 1.87 -5.89 17.63
C ASN A 141 0.96 -7.07 17.22
N ARG A 142 1.53 -8.12 16.60
CA ARG A 142 0.78 -9.32 16.20
C ARG A 142 0.20 -10.02 17.42
N ARG A 143 1.01 -10.25 18.46
CA ARG A 143 0.58 -10.91 19.70
C ARG A 143 -0.49 -10.09 20.42
N GLU A 144 -0.26 -8.80 20.60
CA GLU A 144 -1.16 -7.92 21.34
C GLU A 144 -2.54 -7.78 20.67
N LEU A 145 -2.58 -7.58 19.35
CA LEU A 145 -3.86 -7.50 18.62
C LEU A 145 -4.55 -8.86 18.56
N ALA A 146 -3.82 -9.94 18.31
CA ALA A 146 -4.40 -11.28 18.27
C ALA A 146 -5.04 -11.66 19.60
N GLN A 147 -4.38 -11.36 20.72
CA GLN A 147 -4.95 -11.60 22.06
C GLN A 147 -6.22 -10.77 22.28
N ALA A 148 -6.17 -9.47 22.03
CA ALA A 148 -7.29 -8.56 22.31
C ALA A 148 -8.52 -8.81 21.42
N LEU A 149 -8.33 -9.27 20.18
CA LEU A 149 -9.41 -9.55 19.24
C LEU A 149 -9.98 -10.97 19.37
N ARG A 150 -9.19 -11.92 19.88
CA ARG A 150 -9.66 -13.30 20.16
C ARG A 150 -10.80 -13.31 21.17
N GLU A 151 -10.74 -12.46 22.19
CA GLU A 151 -11.82 -12.31 23.20
C GLU A 151 -13.16 -11.87 22.57
N SER A 152 -13.10 -11.23 21.39
CA SER A 152 -14.28 -10.78 20.64
C SER A 152 -14.68 -11.73 19.51
N GLY A 153 -14.08 -12.94 19.44
CA GLY A 153 -14.37 -13.92 18.39
C GLY A 153 -13.78 -13.58 17.01
N HIS A 154 -12.86 -12.63 16.92
CA HIS A 154 -12.19 -12.27 15.68
C HIS A 154 -10.81 -12.92 15.57
N THR A 155 -10.38 -13.20 14.34
CA THR A 155 -9.08 -13.82 14.05
C THR A 155 -8.13 -12.78 13.45
N VAL A 156 -6.91 -12.69 13.99
CA VAL A 156 -5.84 -11.87 13.42
C VAL A 156 -4.89 -12.79 12.65
N VAL A 157 -4.59 -12.43 11.41
CA VAL A 157 -3.74 -13.19 10.50
C VAL A 157 -2.66 -12.28 9.93
N TRP A 158 -1.51 -12.84 9.56
CA TRP A 158 -0.37 -12.11 8.99
C TRP A 158 0.43 -13.02 8.06
N TYR A 159 1.09 -12.44 7.07
CA TYR A 159 1.92 -13.19 6.13
C TYR A 159 3.39 -13.20 6.56
N GLY A 160 4.01 -14.38 6.55
CA GLY A 160 5.43 -14.56 6.82
C GLY A 160 5.90 -14.19 8.23
N ALA A 161 7.22 -14.27 8.44
CA ALA A 161 7.89 -13.85 9.68
C ALA A 161 7.95 -12.31 9.77
N THR A 162 8.21 -11.78 10.97
CA THR A 162 8.38 -10.33 11.16
C THR A 162 9.70 -9.82 10.61
N LEU A 163 9.68 -8.60 10.08
CA LEU A 163 10.81 -7.93 9.41
C LEU A 163 11.83 -7.31 10.38
N GLU A 164 11.81 -7.65 11.67
CA GLU A 164 12.62 -6.99 12.70
C GLU A 164 14.14 -7.01 12.40
N ALA A 165 14.61 -7.89 11.51
CA ALA A 165 16.00 -7.99 11.07
C ALA A 165 16.25 -7.89 9.54
N GLN A 166 15.24 -7.62 8.69
CA GLN A 166 15.36 -7.83 7.23
C GLN A 166 14.85 -6.68 6.33
N SER A 167 14.60 -5.49 6.87
CA SER A 167 14.01 -4.36 6.11
C SER A 167 14.79 -3.94 4.85
N GLN A 168 16.07 -4.32 4.71
CA GLN A 168 16.92 -4.01 3.54
C GLN A 168 17.24 -5.23 2.65
N SER A 169 16.68 -6.41 2.91
CA SER A 169 16.92 -7.59 2.08
C SER A 169 15.88 -7.76 0.98
N GLN A 170 16.20 -8.55 -0.05
CA GLN A 170 15.22 -8.94 -1.08
C GLN A 170 14.02 -9.66 -0.47
N ALA A 171 14.25 -10.52 0.53
CA ALA A 171 13.19 -11.19 1.27
C ALA A 171 12.29 -10.17 2.02
N GLY A 172 12.87 -9.10 2.57
CA GLY A 172 12.10 -8.03 3.18
C GLY A 172 11.23 -7.27 2.19
N SER A 173 11.75 -7.02 0.99
CA SER A 173 10.99 -6.39 -0.10
C SER A 173 9.84 -7.27 -0.59
N ASP A 174 10.07 -8.58 -0.75
CA ASP A 174 9.04 -9.54 -1.14
C ASP A 174 7.91 -9.63 -0.10
N LEU A 175 8.23 -9.60 1.19
CA LEU A 175 7.25 -9.57 2.27
C LEU A 175 6.44 -8.27 2.28
N ALA A 176 7.09 -7.11 2.05
CA ALA A 176 6.37 -5.84 1.94
C ALA A 176 5.41 -5.81 0.73
N LEU A 177 5.84 -6.37 -0.40
CA LEU A 177 4.97 -6.55 -1.58
C LEU A 177 3.80 -7.50 -1.28
N ALA A 178 4.05 -8.58 -0.53
CA ALA A 178 3.03 -9.52 -0.10
C ALA A 178 1.96 -8.83 0.78
N ASP A 179 2.41 -8.05 1.77
CA ASP A 179 1.52 -7.25 2.63
C ASP A 179 0.67 -6.28 1.80
N MET A 180 1.29 -5.51 0.89
CA MET A 180 0.56 -4.57 0.03
C MET A 180 -0.47 -5.28 -0.86
N TRP A 181 -0.12 -6.44 -1.41
CA TRP A 181 -1.01 -7.21 -2.27
C TRP A 181 -2.21 -7.80 -1.50
N LEU A 182 -1.99 -8.29 -0.28
CA LEU A 182 -3.05 -8.82 0.59
C LEU A 182 -3.96 -7.71 1.08
N MET A 183 -3.41 -6.56 1.50
CA MET A 183 -4.19 -5.40 1.90
C MET A 183 -5.08 -4.89 0.77
N GLY A 184 -4.58 -4.91 -0.48
CA GLY A 184 -5.33 -4.51 -1.66
C GLY A 184 -6.57 -5.38 -1.98
N ARG A 185 -6.74 -6.53 -1.31
CA ARG A 185 -7.91 -7.42 -1.42
C ARG A 185 -8.91 -7.29 -0.27
N SER A 186 -8.53 -6.60 0.79
CA SER A 186 -9.42 -6.36 1.92
C SER A 186 -10.59 -5.46 1.53
N LYS A 187 -11.68 -5.50 2.32
CA LYS A 187 -12.79 -4.55 2.17
C LYS A 187 -12.39 -3.13 2.56
N GLU A 188 -11.46 -3.03 3.49
CA GLU A 188 -10.99 -1.78 4.05
C GLU A 188 -9.58 -1.92 4.61
N VAL A 189 -8.78 -0.87 4.43
CA VAL A 189 -7.42 -0.78 4.96
C VAL A 189 -7.36 0.32 6.02
N LEU A 190 -6.99 -0.06 7.23
CA LEU A 190 -6.76 0.84 8.36
C LEU A 190 -5.28 1.22 8.42
N LEU A 191 -4.98 2.51 8.55
CA LEU A 191 -3.63 3.02 8.69
C LEU A 191 -3.42 3.51 10.12
N ASN A 192 -2.41 2.97 10.80
CA ASN A 192 -2.01 3.34 12.16
C ASN A 192 -0.53 3.77 12.22
#